data_AF-A0A817XRT4-F1
#
_entry.id   AF-A0A817XRT4-F1
#
_cell.length_a   1.000
_cell.length_b   1.000
_cell.length_c   1.000
_cell.angle_alpha   90.00
_cell.angle_beta   90.00
_cell.angle_gamma   90.00
#
_symmetry.space_group_name_H-M   'P 1'
#
loop_
_entity.id
_entity.type
_entity.pdbx_description
1 polymer ?
#
loop_
_entity_poly.entity_id
_entity_poly.type
_entity_poly.pdbx_seq_one_letter_code
_entity_poly.pdbx_strand_id
1 'polypeptide(L)'
;MLLSIQFFLIWLIIIVLSKSNHNIYCSNGRPALWTFSMSNFSFSPQCPTPGRACHDKKGKCTKEYLCCPQTLKMSSKLALYDRATNIKFIRIGSDYKNTYRFYELNLTSNNHATHDNYAQWVFFDQTLRDLFEMPNARFWQSIVNCLQNYGIAYAYVPLNATSVTANISALTVLTRQKSSFDNLYICYMVTRKEHRRRGLGTLILQQIVQRALDEQRNGIKHVTLHVNTLNTVALELYERCGWRCYQYLPTYLDPDPHHATNHAYALILHLEKVKNVTGLCRDTNAVDINPQDDRKSIENCHRVPAQLRE
;
A
#
# COMPACT_ATOMS: atom_id res chain seq x y z
N MET A 1 23.23 -52.59 -10.98
CA MET A 1 24.25 -52.21 -9.98
C MET A 1 24.10 -50.77 -9.46
N LEU A 2 23.80 -49.77 -10.31
CA LEU A 2 23.61 -48.37 -9.88
C LEU A 2 22.41 -48.12 -8.94
N LEU A 3 21.30 -48.86 -9.12
CA LEU A 3 20.11 -48.73 -8.26
C LEU A 3 20.36 -49.22 -6.82
N SER A 4 21.20 -50.24 -6.60
CA SER A 4 21.43 -50.74 -5.22
C SER A 4 22.29 -49.80 -4.39
N ILE A 5 23.14 -48.98 -5.03
CA ILE A 5 24.00 -48.01 -4.34
C ILE A 5 23.18 -46.81 -3.83
N GLN A 6 22.17 -46.36 -4.58
CA GLN A 6 21.29 -45.28 -4.13
C GLN A 6 20.43 -45.66 -2.92
N PHE A 7 19.89 -46.88 -2.90
CA PHE A 7 19.14 -47.36 -1.73
C PHE A 7 20.04 -47.52 -0.50
N PHE A 8 21.29 -47.95 -0.67
CA PHE A 8 22.24 -48.07 0.44
C PHE A 8 22.62 -46.71 1.04
N LEU A 9 22.81 -45.68 0.20
CA LEU A 9 23.10 -44.31 0.64
C LEU A 9 21.92 -43.68 1.38
N ILE A 10 20.69 -43.85 0.89
CA ILE A 10 19.47 -43.36 1.58
C ILE A 10 19.32 -44.06 2.93
N TRP A 11 19.55 -45.37 2.99
CA TRP A 11 19.47 -46.13 4.23
C TRP A 11 20.55 -45.72 5.24
N LEU A 12 21.78 -45.46 4.78
CA LEU A 12 22.88 -44.95 5.62
C LEU A 12 22.57 -43.56 6.19
N ILE A 13 22.00 -42.66 5.37
CA ILE A 13 21.59 -41.31 5.80
C ILE A 13 20.48 -41.39 6.86
N ILE A 14 19.51 -42.29 6.70
CA ILE A 14 18.43 -42.51 7.68
C ILE A 14 19.02 -42.98 9.03
N ILE A 15 20.02 -43.86 9.02
CA ILE A 15 20.67 -44.34 10.25
C ILE A 15 21.51 -43.25 10.92
N VAL A 16 22.25 -42.46 10.14
CA VAL A 16 23.08 -41.37 10.67
C VAL A 16 22.18 -40.27 11.27
N LEU A 17 21.05 -39.94 10.63
CA LEU A 17 20.09 -38.97 11.16
C LEU A 17 19.33 -39.51 12.38
N SER A 18 19.06 -40.83 12.45
CA SER A 18 18.45 -41.48 13.62
C SER A 18 19.36 -41.47 14.86
N LYS A 19 20.68 -41.56 14.67
CA LYS A 19 21.66 -41.48 15.77
C LYS A 19 22.04 -40.05 16.18
N SER A 20 21.71 -39.05 15.36
CA SER A 20 21.89 -37.64 15.71
C SER A 20 20.88 -37.25 16.80
N ASN A 21 21.39 -37.06 18.01
CA ASN A 21 20.69 -36.96 19.32
C ASN A 21 19.70 -35.77 19.51
N HIS A 22 19.06 -35.28 18.46
CA HIS A 22 18.05 -34.23 18.56
C HIS A 22 16.68 -34.82 18.91
N ASN A 23 16.50 -35.12 20.19
CA ASN A 23 15.21 -35.56 20.73
C ASN A 23 14.22 -34.38 20.74
N ILE A 24 13.34 -34.34 19.74
CA ILE A 24 12.23 -33.38 19.64
C ILE A 24 10.98 -34.02 20.25
N TYR A 25 10.30 -33.29 21.14
CA TYR A 25 9.09 -33.75 21.81
C TYR A 25 7.89 -32.87 21.46
N CYS A 26 6.71 -33.47 21.40
CA CYS A 26 5.45 -32.77 21.34
C CYS A 26 5.11 -32.15 22.70
N SER A 27 4.23 -31.15 22.72
CA SER A 27 3.78 -30.47 23.96
C SER A 27 3.17 -31.38 25.04
N ASN A 28 2.87 -32.65 24.73
CA ASN A 28 2.44 -33.67 25.70
C ASN A 28 3.56 -34.60 26.18
N GLY A 29 4.82 -34.29 25.91
CA GLY A 29 5.99 -35.07 26.33
C GLY A 29 6.25 -36.33 25.51
N ARG A 30 5.48 -36.61 24.45
CA ARG A 30 5.77 -37.73 23.53
C ARG A 30 6.81 -37.35 22.48
N PRO A 31 7.72 -38.24 22.06
CA PRO A 31 8.67 -37.96 20.98
C PRO A 31 7.93 -37.72 19.66
N ALA A 32 8.39 -36.76 18.88
CA ALA A 32 7.85 -36.48 17.55
C ALA A 32 8.25 -37.57 16.54
N LEU A 33 7.36 -37.86 15.58
CA LEU A 33 7.64 -38.80 14.49
C LEU A 33 8.22 -38.06 13.30
N TRP A 34 9.29 -38.56 12.69
CA TRP A 34 9.88 -37.94 11.52
C TRP A 34 9.24 -38.47 10.25
N THR A 35 8.76 -37.55 9.41
CA THR A 35 8.23 -37.88 8.07
C THR A 35 9.18 -37.33 7.01
N PHE A 36 9.46 -38.14 5.98
CA PHE A 36 10.25 -37.73 4.82
C PHE A 36 9.33 -37.30 3.68
N SER A 37 9.55 -36.10 3.14
CA SER A 37 8.88 -35.65 1.92
C SER A 37 9.78 -35.86 0.71
N MET A 38 9.35 -36.71 -0.23
CA MET A 38 10.07 -36.92 -1.49
C MET A 38 10.04 -35.68 -2.39
N SER A 39 9.02 -34.83 -2.32
CA SER A 39 8.90 -33.67 -3.21
C SER A 39 10.00 -32.64 -2.98
N ASN A 40 10.49 -32.54 -1.73
CA ASN A 40 11.48 -31.53 -1.32
C ASN A 40 12.73 -32.15 -0.69
N PHE A 41 12.88 -33.47 -0.69
CA PHE A 41 13.97 -34.21 -0.04
C PHE A 41 14.24 -33.73 1.41
N SER A 42 13.17 -33.51 2.18
CA SER A 42 13.27 -32.94 3.53
C SER A 42 12.62 -33.85 4.59
N PHE A 43 13.22 -33.91 5.77
CA PHE A 43 12.64 -34.52 6.96
C PHE A 43 11.96 -33.45 7.82
N SER A 44 10.75 -33.72 8.29
CA SER A 44 10.05 -32.83 9.22
C SER A 44 9.44 -33.63 10.37
N PRO A 45 9.58 -33.17 11.63
CA PRO A 45 8.94 -33.80 12.76
C PRO A 45 7.44 -33.48 12.75
N GLN A 46 6.60 -34.50 12.93
CA GLN A 46 5.15 -34.37 13.06
C GLN A 46 4.69 -34.90 14.40
N CYS A 47 3.82 -34.13 15.05
CA CYS A 47 3.07 -34.61 16.20
C CYS A 47 1.81 -35.34 15.72
N PRO A 48 1.47 -36.50 16.30
CA PRO A 48 0.33 -37.31 15.85
C PRO A 48 -1.04 -36.67 16.11
N THR A 49 -1.09 -35.48 16.73
CA THR A 49 -2.32 -34.73 16.98
C THR A 49 -2.25 -33.38 16.27
N PRO A 50 -3.21 -33.04 15.38
CA PRO A 50 -3.21 -31.76 14.66
C PRO A 50 -3.21 -30.56 15.61
N GLY A 51 -2.43 -29.53 15.29
CA GLY A 51 -2.42 -28.24 16.02
C GLY A 51 -1.50 -28.14 17.24
N ARG A 52 -0.58 -29.09 17.44
CA ARG A 52 0.38 -29.05 18.56
C ARG A 52 1.80 -28.67 18.12
N ALA A 53 2.46 -27.85 18.91
CA ALA A 53 3.84 -27.42 18.70
C ALA A 53 4.86 -28.48 19.18
N CYS A 54 6.02 -28.50 18.51
CA CYS A 54 7.18 -29.28 18.93
C CYS A 54 8.14 -28.41 19.76
N HIS A 55 8.77 -28.99 20.79
CA HIS A 55 9.74 -28.34 21.66
C HIS A 55 11.02 -29.19 21.76
N ASP A 56 12.14 -28.53 22.06
CA ASP A 56 13.35 -29.24 22.46
C ASP A 56 13.29 -29.70 23.94
N LYS A 57 14.24 -30.54 24.36
CA LYS A 57 14.36 -31.03 25.76
C LYS A 57 14.48 -29.90 26.80
N LYS A 58 14.78 -28.66 26.40
CA LYS A 58 14.91 -27.49 27.28
C LYS A 58 13.65 -26.63 27.32
N GLY A 59 12.54 -27.09 26.71
CA GLY A 59 11.28 -26.36 26.64
C GLY A 59 11.35 -25.11 25.77
N LYS A 60 12.42 -24.92 24.99
CA LYS A 60 12.54 -23.79 24.06
C LYS A 60 11.85 -24.16 22.75
N CYS A 61 10.94 -23.27 22.32
CA CYS A 61 10.32 -23.34 21.01
C CYS A 61 11.44 -23.11 19.97
N THR A 62 11.76 -24.11 19.15
CA THR A 62 12.80 -23.99 18.12
C THR A 62 12.34 -22.96 17.09
N LYS A 63 13.27 -22.12 16.59
CA LYS A 63 13.00 -20.89 15.80
C LYS A 63 12.16 -21.09 14.52
N GLU A 64 11.80 -22.30 14.15
CA GLU A 64 11.07 -22.62 12.91
C GLU A 64 9.58 -22.90 13.09
N TYR A 65 9.02 -22.95 14.32
CA TYR A 65 7.57 -23.18 14.50
C TYR A 65 6.98 -22.32 15.62
N LEU A 66 5.94 -21.54 15.29
CA LEU A 66 5.28 -20.59 16.20
C LEU A 66 4.51 -21.29 17.34
N CYS A 67 4.85 -20.95 18.57
CA CYS A 67 4.04 -21.22 19.76
C CYS A 67 2.97 -20.11 19.93
N CYS A 68 1.72 -20.49 20.26
CA CYS A 68 0.54 -19.62 20.34
C CYS A 68 0.64 -18.49 21.40
N PRO A 69 0.16 -17.26 21.12
CA PRO A 69 0.19 -16.13 22.05
C PRO A 69 -1.10 -15.96 22.88
N GLN A 70 -0.92 -15.39 24.07
CA GLN A 70 -1.96 -14.78 24.89
C GLN A 70 -2.61 -13.58 24.17
N THR A 71 -3.86 -13.30 24.55
CA THR A 71 -4.79 -12.33 23.98
C THR A 71 -4.26 -10.89 23.92
N LEU A 72 -3.90 -10.46 22.71
CA LEU A 72 -3.91 -9.08 22.22
C LEU A 72 -4.53 -9.10 20.81
N LYS A 73 -5.76 -8.58 20.68
CA LYS A 73 -6.53 -8.52 19.42
C LYS A 73 -5.93 -7.46 18.48
N MET A 74 -5.07 -7.88 17.55
CA MET A 74 -5.08 -7.65 16.09
C MET A 74 -3.69 -7.98 15.53
N SER A 75 -3.67 -8.97 14.66
CA SER A 75 -2.53 -9.81 14.27
C SER A 75 -1.55 -9.15 13.28
N SER A 76 -0.25 -9.29 13.59
CA SER A 76 0.96 -9.32 12.74
C SER A 76 1.05 -8.37 11.52
N LYS A 77 1.93 -7.35 11.62
CA LYS A 77 2.46 -6.62 10.47
C LYS A 77 3.18 -7.60 9.53
N LEU A 78 2.50 -8.05 8.47
CA LEU A 78 3.10 -8.85 7.41
C LEU A 78 3.77 -7.91 6.40
N ALA A 79 5.10 -7.98 6.30
CA ALA A 79 5.85 -7.28 5.27
C ALA A 79 6.21 -8.26 4.15
N LEU A 80 5.93 -7.88 2.91
CA LEU A 80 6.36 -8.60 1.71
C LEU A 80 7.42 -7.75 1.01
N TYR A 81 8.55 -8.36 0.67
CA TYR A 81 9.62 -7.68 -0.06
C TYR A 81 9.69 -8.25 -1.46
N ASP A 82 9.46 -7.40 -2.45
CA ASP A 82 9.63 -7.77 -3.84
C ASP A 82 11.07 -7.50 -4.28
N ARG A 83 11.82 -8.57 -4.53
CA ARG A 83 13.23 -8.47 -4.95
C ARG A 83 13.38 -7.85 -6.33
N ALA A 84 12.41 -8.02 -7.22
CA ALA A 84 12.51 -7.52 -8.58
C ALA A 84 12.45 -6.00 -8.62
N THR A 85 11.56 -5.41 -7.82
CA THR A 85 11.38 -3.96 -7.74
C THR A 85 12.14 -3.31 -6.60
N ASN A 86 12.70 -4.08 -5.66
CA ASN A 86 13.28 -3.56 -4.42
C ASN A 86 12.26 -2.72 -3.60
N ILE A 87 10.99 -3.15 -3.57
CA ILE A 87 9.91 -2.48 -2.83
C ILE A 87 9.47 -3.36 -1.67
N LYS A 88 9.37 -2.75 -0.48
CA LYS A 88 8.82 -3.40 0.70
C LYS A 88 7.37 -2.98 0.91
N PHE A 89 6.46 -3.93 0.73
CA PHE A 89 5.04 -3.78 0.99
C PHE A 89 4.74 -4.11 2.45
N ILE A 90 4.44 -3.08 3.25
CA ILE A 90 4.11 -3.22 4.67
C ILE A 90 2.60 -3.22 4.79
N ARG A 91 2.01 -4.35 5.17
CA ARG A 91 0.57 -4.40 5.43
C ARG A 91 0.26 -3.57 6.67
N ILE A 92 -0.54 -2.52 6.48
CA ILE A 92 -0.97 -1.61 7.55
C ILE A 92 -2.45 -1.80 7.91
N GLY A 93 -3.22 -2.53 7.09
CA GLY A 93 -4.59 -2.89 7.46
C GLY A 93 -5.34 -3.69 6.39
N SER A 94 -6.66 -3.67 6.52
CA SER A 94 -7.65 -4.08 5.52
C SER A 94 -8.80 -3.08 5.53
N ASP A 95 -9.58 -3.03 4.45
CA ASP A 95 -10.80 -2.23 4.44
C ASP A 95 -11.88 -2.82 5.36
N TYR A 96 -12.91 -2.01 5.66
CA TYR A 96 -14.00 -2.38 6.56
C TYR A 96 -14.80 -3.60 6.11
N LYS A 97 -14.85 -3.86 4.80
CA LYS A 97 -15.53 -5.03 4.22
C LYS A 97 -14.62 -6.25 4.13
N ASN A 98 -13.36 -6.14 4.55
CA ASN A 98 -12.35 -7.18 4.39
C ASN A 98 -12.40 -7.75 2.96
N THR A 99 -12.32 -6.85 1.98
CA THR A 99 -12.23 -7.11 0.54
C THR A 99 -10.83 -6.79 0.01
N TYR A 100 -10.15 -5.82 0.60
CA TYR A 100 -8.83 -5.34 0.20
C TYR A 100 -7.85 -5.35 1.36
N ARG A 101 -6.60 -5.70 1.06
CA ARG A 101 -5.43 -5.45 1.90
C ARG A 101 -4.89 -4.06 1.60
N PHE A 102 -4.49 -3.36 2.65
CA PHE A 102 -3.91 -2.02 2.55
C PHE A 102 -2.42 -2.07 2.87
N TYR A 103 -1.61 -1.56 1.95
CA TYR A 103 -0.15 -1.58 2.01
C TYR A 103 0.43 -0.18 1.96
N GLU A 104 1.42 0.07 2.80
CA GLU A 104 2.41 1.13 2.61
C GLU A 104 3.58 0.56 1.81
N LEU A 105 3.99 1.27 0.76
CA LEU A 105 5.10 0.89 -0.10
C LEU A 105 6.32 1.67 0.36
N ASN A 106 7.21 0.98 1.08
CA ASN A 106 8.45 1.55 1.54
C ASN A 106 9.53 1.32 0.49
N LEU A 107 10.07 2.42 -0.04
CA LEU A 107 11.19 2.44 -0.96
C LEU A 107 12.46 2.35 -0.14
N THR A 108 13.05 1.16 -0.09
CA THR A 108 14.36 0.99 0.55
C THR A 108 15.38 1.73 -0.28
N SER A 109 15.82 2.91 0.20
CA SER A 109 16.93 3.61 -0.42
C SER A 109 18.20 2.79 -0.21
N ASN A 110 18.80 2.31 -1.30
CA ASN A 110 20.21 1.94 -1.23
C ASN A 110 20.97 3.25 -1.02
N ASN A 111 21.65 3.41 0.12
CA ASN A 111 22.36 4.63 0.51
C ASN A 111 23.48 5.07 -0.47
N HIS A 112 23.66 4.41 -1.62
CA HIS A 112 24.85 4.54 -2.45
C HIS A 112 24.65 4.77 -3.96
N ALA A 113 23.46 4.81 -4.56
CA ALA A 113 23.36 5.28 -5.96
C ALA A 113 21.95 5.72 -6.38
N THR A 114 21.85 6.87 -7.04
CA THR A 114 20.64 7.35 -7.74
C THR A 114 20.23 6.44 -8.91
N HIS A 115 21.13 5.58 -9.38
CA HIS A 115 20.90 4.63 -10.48
C HIS A 115 20.25 3.32 -10.01
N ASP A 116 20.31 2.98 -8.72
CA ASP A 116 19.83 1.69 -8.20
C ASP A 116 18.30 1.59 -8.07
N ASN A 117 17.59 2.71 -8.17
CA ASN A 117 16.13 2.75 -8.02
C ASN A 117 15.38 2.62 -9.36
N TYR A 118 16.08 2.35 -10.47
CA TYR A 118 15.45 2.27 -11.80
C TYR A 118 14.25 1.30 -11.83
N ALA A 119 14.40 0.10 -11.24
CA ALA A 119 13.31 -0.89 -11.19
C ALA A 119 12.09 -0.40 -10.40
N GLN A 120 12.28 0.38 -9.33
CA GLN A 120 11.19 0.98 -8.55
C GLN A 120 10.40 1.98 -9.41
N TRP A 121 11.11 2.85 -10.11
CA TRP A 121 10.50 3.86 -10.97
C TRP A 121 9.77 3.22 -12.16
N VAL A 122 10.34 2.18 -12.76
CA VAL A 122 9.68 1.40 -13.84
C VAL A 122 8.38 0.80 -13.30
N PHE A 123 8.41 0.24 -12.09
CA PHE A 123 7.23 -0.33 -11.47
C PHE A 123 6.11 0.71 -11.27
N PHE A 124 6.41 1.89 -10.70
CA PHE A 124 5.38 2.92 -10.50
C PHE A 124 4.87 3.48 -11.82
N ASP A 125 5.75 3.73 -12.79
CA ASP A 125 5.36 4.24 -14.11
C ASP A 125 4.43 3.24 -14.82
N GLN A 126 4.79 1.96 -14.86
CA GLN A 126 3.95 0.90 -15.43
C GLN A 126 2.62 0.75 -14.67
N THR A 127 2.65 0.74 -13.34
CA THR A 127 1.45 0.62 -12.51
C THR A 127 0.50 1.79 -12.74
N LEU A 128 1.01 3.02 -12.85
CA LEU A 128 0.18 4.19 -13.09
C LEU A 128 -0.39 4.20 -14.52
N ARG A 129 0.39 3.81 -15.54
CA ARG A 129 -0.12 3.62 -16.90
C ARG A 129 -1.27 2.61 -16.95
N ASP A 130 -1.13 1.49 -16.25
CA ASP A 130 -2.19 0.48 -16.13
C ASP A 130 -3.43 1.05 -15.43
N LEU A 131 -3.26 1.63 -14.24
CA LEU A 131 -4.38 2.13 -13.43
C LEU A 131 -5.14 3.31 -14.07
N PHE A 132 -4.45 4.16 -14.82
CA PHE A 132 -5.05 5.27 -15.57
C PHE A 132 -5.54 4.86 -16.97
N GLU A 133 -5.28 3.63 -17.43
CA GLU A 133 -5.59 3.19 -18.81
C GLU A 133 -4.87 4.08 -19.86
N MET A 134 -3.61 4.43 -19.61
CA MET A 134 -2.80 5.35 -20.42
C MET A 134 -1.44 4.73 -20.80
N PRO A 135 -1.38 3.77 -21.75
CA PRO A 135 -0.15 3.01 -22.04
C PRO A 135 1.04 3.87 -22.53
N ASN A 136 0.74 5.02 -23.16
CA ASN A 136 1.75 5.91 -23.74
C ASN A 136 2.13 7.08 -22.82
N ALA A 137 1.46 7.24 -21.68
CA ALA A 137 1.79 8.30 -20.72
C ALA A 137 3.17 8.08 -20.10
N ARG A 138 3.86 9.16 -19.76
CA ARG A 138 5.19 9.11 -19.12
C ARG A 138 5.12 9.74 -17.75
N PHE A 139 4.78 8.95 -16.73
CA PHE A 139 4.69 9.43 -15.36
C PHE A 139 6.07 9.49 -14.67
N TRP A 140 7.07 8.81 -15.22
CA TRP A 140 8.42 8.68 -14.69
C TRP A 140 8.97 9.93 -14.00
N GLN A 141 9.11 11.03 -14.72
CA GLN A 141 9.79 12.22 -14.18
C GLN A 141 9.02 12.80 -12.98
N SER A 142 7.71 12.88 -13.10
CA SER A 142 6.81 13.40 -12.07
C SER A 142 6.75 12.48 -10.86
N ILE A 143 6.75 11.15 -11.04
CA ILE A 143 6.83 10.17 -9.95
C ILE A 143 8.15 10.29 -9.20
N VAL A 144 9.27 10.35 -9.93
CA VAL A 144 10.61 10.47 -9.35
C VAL A 144 10.68 11.74 -8.49
N ASN A 145 10.22 12.87 -9.02
CA ASN A 145 10.15 14.13 -8.29
C ASN A 145 9.29 14.01 -7.02
N CYS A 146 8.17 13.29 -7.07
CA CYS A 146 7.31 13.09 -5.92
C CYS A 146 7.93 12.18 -4.86
N LEU A 147 8.48 11.04 -5.26
CA LEU A 147 8.97 10.02 -4.34
C LEU A 147 10.33 10.37 -3.73
N GLN A 148 11.21 11.04 -4.47
CA GLN A 148 12.52 11.48 -3.95
C GLN A 148 12.40 12.55 -2.85
N ASN A 149 11.28 13.26 -2.76
CA ASN A 149 11.04 14.33 -1.79
C ASN A 149 10.29 13.82 -0.54
N TYR A 150 10.77 12.73 0.06
CA TYR A 150 10.10 12.05 1.19
C TYR A 150 8.70 11.56 0.83
N GLY A 151 8.54 11.06 -0.39
CA GLY A 151 7.24 10.55 -0.83
C GLY A 151 6.90 9.22 -0.18
N ILE A 152 5.60 9.02 0.08
CA ILE A 152 5.04 7.78 0.59
C ILE A 152 4.00 7.31 -0.43
N ALA A 153 4.03 6.01 -0.74
CA ALA A 153 3.03 5.40 -1.59
C ALA A 153 2.17 4.42 -0.80
N TYR A 154 0.87 4.40 -1.11
CA TYR A 154 -0.07 3.45 -0.54
C TYR A 154 -0.84 2.72 -1.63
N ALA A 155 -1.06 1.43 -1.44
CA ALA A 155 -1.78 0.59 -2.39
C ALA A 155 -2.86 -0.25 -1.72
N TYR A 156 -3.99 -0.39 -2.42
CA TYR A 156 -5.03 -1.36 -2.11
C TYR A 156 -4.94 -2.53 -3.07
N VAL A 157 -4.96 -3.74 -2.52
CA VAL A 157 -4.84 -5.01 -3.27
C VAL A 157 -5.96 -5.95 -2.83
N PRO A 158 -6.70 -6.60 -3.74
CA PRO A 158 -7.74 -7.55 -3.37
C PRO A 158 -7.20 -8.68 -2.49
N LEU A 159 -8.00 -9.16 -1.54
CA LEU A 159 -7.58 -10.26 -0.64
C LEU A 159 -7.35 -11.58 -1.39
N ASN A 160 -8.09 -11.82 -2.47
CA ASN A 160 -7.94 -13.01 -3.31
C ASN A 160 -6.82 -12.88 -4.36
N ALA A 161 -6.07 -11.78 -4.38
CA ALA A 161 -4.96 -11.60 -5.29
C ALA A 161 -3.85 -12.63 -5.03
N THR A 162 -3.39 -13.26 -6.12
CA THR A 162 -2.26 -14.20 -6.11
C THR A 162 -0.90 -13.48 -6.11
N SER A 163 -0.86 -12.23 -6.58
CA SER A 163 0.33 -11.37 -6.58
C SER A 163 -0.03 -9.95 -6.18
N VAL A 164 0.74 -9.35 -5.26
CA VAL A 164 0.52 -7.97 -4.78
C VAL A 164 0.77 -6.97 -5.90
N THR A 165 1.89 -7.10 -6.62
CA THR A 165 2.33 -6.15 -7.65
C THR A 165 1.41 -6.14 -8.87
N ALA A 166 0.90 -7.29 -9.29
CA ALA A 166 0.03 -7.40 -10.46
C ALA A 166 -1.44 -7.01 -10.20
N ASN A 167 -1.86 -6.96 -8.93
CA ASN A 167 -3.26 -6.78 -8.54
C ASN A 167 -3.49 -5.52 -7.71
N ILE A 168 -2.73 -4.46 -7.93
CA ILE A 168 -3.02 -3.16 -7.32
C ILE A 168 -4.35 -2.66 -7.91
N SER A 169 -5.37 -2.51 -7.07
CA SER A 169 -6.68 -1.98 -7.46
C SER A 169 -6.75 -0.46 -7.33
N ALA A 170 -5.96 0.12 -6.42
CA ALA A 170 -5.85 1.55 -6.26
C ALA A 170 -4.48 1.92 -5.68
N LEU A 171 -3.95 3.06 -6.10
CA LEU A 171 -2.65 3.57 -5.72
C LEU A 171 -2.76 5.05 -5.42
N THR A 172 -2.07 5.49 -4.37
CA THR A 172 -1.82 6.91 -4.13
C THR A 172 -0.34 7.15 -3.84
N VAL A 173 0.14 8.30 -4.27
CA VAL A 173 1.49 8.80 -3.99
C VAL A 173 1.36 10.17 -3.34
N LEU A 174 1.90 10.29 -2.13
CA LEU A 174 1.92 11.50 -1.32
C LEU A 174 3.36 11.98 -1.21
N THR A 175 3.59 13.29 -1.11
CA THR A 175 4.92 13.84 -0.87
C THR A 175 4.83 15.07 0.02
N ARG A 176 5.93 15.39 0.73
CA ARG A 176 6.05 16.68 1.42
C ARG A 176 6.60 17.69 0.44
N GLN A 177 5.89 18.79 0.20
CA GLN A 177 6.39 19.79 -0.75
C GLN A 177 7.64 20.47 -0.19
N LYS A 178 8.73 20.47 -0.97
CA LYS A 178 9.99 21.13 -0.60
C LYS A 178 9.83 22.63 -0.32
N SER A 179 8.90 23.29 -1.02
CA SER A 179 8.63 24.72 -0.89
C SER A 179 7.77 25.08 0.33
N SER A 180 7.06 24.11 0.92
CA SER A 180 6.10 24.33 2.01
C SER A 180 6.20 23.21 3.02
N PHE A 181 6.96 23.45 4.10
CA PHE A 181 7.14 22.45 5.15
C PHE A 181 5.84 22.07 5.86
N ASP A 182 4.78 22.85 5.72
CA ASP A 182 3.47 22.63 6.35
C ASP A 182 2.43 21.97 5.42
N ASN A 183 2.83 21.42 4.27
CA ASN A 183 1.91 20.86 3.30
C ASN A 183 2.30 19.45 2.84
N LEU A 184 1.30 18.57 2.78
CA LEU A 184 1.39 17.29 2.07
C LEU A 184 0.66 17.39 0.74
N TYR A 185 1.31 16.96 -0.32
CA TYR A 185 0.78 17.02 -1.68
C TYR A 185 0.49 15.64 -2.22
N ILE A 186 -0.75 15.43 -2.70
CA ILE A 186 -1.17 14.21 -3.38
C ILE A 186 -0.72 14.33 -4.83
N CYS A 187 0.33 13.59 -5.18
CA CYS A 187 0.85 13.57 -6.55
C CYS A 187 -0.02 12.76 -7.49
N TYR A 188 -0.43 11.58 -7.03
CA TYR A 188 -1.26 10.66 -7.80
C TYR A 188 -2.25 10.01 -6.86
N MET A 189 -3.47 9.87 -7.35
CA MET A 189 -4.51 9.07 -6.71
C MET A 189 -5.35 8.46 -7.82
N VAL A 190 -5.35 7.13 -7.90
CA VAL A 190 -6.04 6.42 -8.98
C VAL A 190 -6.63 5.13 -8.45
N THR A 191 -7.78 4.76 -9.01
CA THR A 191 -8.45 3.50 -8.78
C THR A 191 -8.79 2.88 -10.13
N ARG A 192 -8.42 1.61 -10.30
CA ARG A 192 -8.71 0.86 -11.51
C ARG A 192 -10.21 0.83 -11.76
N LYS A 193 -10.62 0.94 -13.03
CA LYS A 193 -12.01 1.22 -13.43
C LYS A 193 -13.02 0.24 -12.86
N GLU A 194 -12.71 -1.06 -12.89
CA GLU A 194 -13.56 -2.14 -12.35
C GLU A 194 -13.72 -2.11 -10.82
N HIS A 195 -12.81 -1.43 -10.12
CA HIS A 195 -12.83 -1.25 -8.67
C HIS A 195 -13.37 0.12 -8.23
N ARG A 196 -13.73 1.01 -9.16
CA ARG A 196 -14.37 2.30 -8.86
C ARG A 196 -15.75 2.10 -8.24
N ARG A 197 -16.26 3.14 -7.57
CA ARG A 197 -17.55 3.15 -6.84
C ARG A 197 -17.68 2.10 -5.72
N ARG A 198 -16.58 1.44 -5.33
CA ARG A 198 -16.52 0.53 -4.17
C ARG A 198 -16.04 1.21 -2.87
N GLY A 199 -15.88 2.53 -2.89
CA GLY A 199 -15.43 3.33 -1.75
C GLY A 199 -13.90 3.42 -1.58
N LEU A 200 -13.10 2.85 -2.49
CA LEU A 200 -11.62 2.89 -2.41
C LEU A 200 -11.06 4.32 -2.39
N GLY A 201 -11.61 5.22 -3.22
CA GLY A 201 -11.16 6.62 -3.21
C GLY A 201 -11.37 7.31 -1.86
N THR A 202 -12.54 7.11 -1.24
CA THR A 202 -12.81 7.59 0.12
C THR A 202 -11.84 6.99 1.13
N LEU A 203 -11.61 5.68 1.08
CA LEU A 203 -10.68 5.01 2.00
C LEU A 203 -9.26 5.56 1.86
N ILE A 204 -8.78 5.77 0.62
CA ILE A 204 -7.48 6.40 0.36
C ILE A 204 -7.41 7.79 1.00
N LEU A 205 -8.42 8.65 0.79
CA LEU A 205 -8.43 10.00 1.33
C LEU A 205 -8.47 10.01 2.86
N GLN A 206 -9.24 9.11 3.47
CA GLN A 206 -9.25 8.93 4.93
C GLN A 206 -7.86 8.58 5.47
N GLN A 207 -7.13 7.69 4.79
CA GLN A 207 -5.77 7.30 5.20
C GLN A 207 -4.77 8.43 5.02
N ILE A 208 -4.86 9.18 3.92
CA ILE A 208 -4.01 10.36 3.68
C ILE A 208 -4.25 11.41 4.78
N VAL A 209 -5.52 11.70 5.09
CA VAL A 209 -5.86 12.69 6.12
C VAL A 209 -5.44 12.21 7.50
N GLN A 210 -5.64 10.93 7.85
CA GLN A 210 -5.14 10.38 9.11
C GLN A 210 -3.63 10.57 9.22
N ARG A 211 -2.88 10.21 8.16
CA ARG A 211 -1.42 10.40 8.14
C ARG A 211 -1.04 11.86 8.29
N ALA A 212 -1.74 12.76 7.61
CA ALA A 212 -1.48 14.19 7.68
C ALA A 212 -1.74 14.76 9.09
N LEU A 213 -2.80 14.28 9.77
CA LEU A 213 -3.08 14.62 11.16
C LEU A 213 -2.00 14.10 12.12
N ASP A 214 -1.51 12.89 11.92
CA ASP A 214 -0.40 12.33 12.71
C ASP A 214 0.88 13.19 12.56
N GLU A 215 1.09 13.80 11.39
CA GLU A 215 2.20 14.69 11.06
C GLU A 215 1.96 16.18 11.44
N GLN A 216 0.81 16.53 12.03
CA GLN A 216 0.54 17.92 12.46
C GLN A 216 1.58 18.42 13.47
N ARG A 217 2.05 17.54 14.37
CA ARG A 217 3.11 17.87 15.33
C ARG A 217 4.44 18.20 14.66
N ASN A 218 4.63 17.75 13.43
CA ASN A 218 5.79 18.05 12.60
C ASN A 218 5.54 19.27 11.69
N GLY A 219 4.47 20.04 11.95
CA GLY A 219 4.16 21.30 11.29
C GLY A 219 3.23 21.19 10.08
N ILE A 220 2.75 20.01 9.72
CA ILE A 220 1.77 19.87 8.61
C ILE A 220 0.45 20.53 9.00
N LYS A 221 -0.09 21.38 8.13
CA LYS A 221 -1.34 22.11 8.30
C LYS A 221 -2.34 21.86 7.19
N HIS A 222 -1.86 21.50 5.99
CA HIS A 222 -2.69 21.37 4.80
C HIS A 222 -2.38 20.10 4.02
N VAL A 223 -3.38 19.63 3.29
CA VAL A 223 -3.22 18.63 2.23
C VAL A 223 -3.71 19.24 0.92
N THR A 224 -2.89 19.20 -0.11
CA THR A 224 -3.19 19.81 -1.41
C THR A 224 -3.10 18.80 -2.54
N LEU A 225 -3.78 19.11 -3.64
CA LEU A 225 -3.73 18.33 -4.88
C LEU A 225 -4.10 19.20 -6.08
N HIS A 226 -3.79 18.70 -7.27
CA HIS A 226 -4.31 19.23 -8.53
C HIS A 226 -5.23 18.21 -9.17
N VAL A 227 -6.31 18.68 -9.80
CA VAL A 227 -7.25 17.84 -10.53
C VAL A 227 -7.63 18.52 -11.84
N ASN A 228 -7.78 17.73 -12.90
CA ASN A 228 -8.21 18.24 -14.21
C ASN A 228 -9.60 18.87 -14.08
N THR A 229 -9.81 20.04 -14.71
CA THR A 229 -11.09 20.77 -14.61
C THR A 229 -12.29 20.00 -15.17
N LEU A 230 -12.05 19.04 -16.07
CA LEU A 230 -13.10 18.18 -16.63
C LEU A 230 -13.30 16.86 -15.88
N ASN A 231 -12.47 16.56 -14.86
CA ASN A 231 -12.62 15.34 -14.07
C ASN A 231 -13.67 15.53 -12.95
N THR A 232 -14.93 15.67 -13.36
CA THR A 232 -16.08 15.94 -12.47
C THR A 232 -16.22 14.89 -11.38
N VAL A 233 -15.96 13.61 -11.69
CA VAL A 233 -16.03 12.51 -10.72
C VAL A 233 -15.02 12.67 -9.59
N ALA A 234 -13.78 13.09 -9.90
CA ALA A 234 -12.77 13.34 -8.89
C ALA A 234 -13.08 14.64 -8.11
N LEU A 235 -13.52 15.69 -8.80
CA LEU A 235 -13.93 16.95 -8.18
C LEU A 235 -15.04 16.74 -7.14
N GLU A 236 -16.13 16.09 -7.51
CA GLU A 236 -17.23 15.74 -6.61
C GLU A 236 -16.75 14.92 -5.40
N LEU A 237 -15.79 14.00 -5.61
CA LEU A 237 -15.22 13.24 -4.52
C LEU A 237 -14.46 14.16 -3.56
N TYR A 238 -13.53 14.97 -4.06
CA TYR A 238 -12.70 15.84 -3.22
C TYR A 238 -13.53 16.88 -2.48
N GLU A 239 -14.48 17.54 -3.14
CA GLU A 239 -15.37 18.53 -2.55
C GLU A 239 -16.24 17.93 -1.44
N ARG A 240 -16.81 16.74 -1.67
CA ARG A 240 -17.55 16.00 -0.65
C ARG A 240 -16.67 15.61 0.54
N CYS A 241 -15.38 15.38 0.31
CA CYS A 241 -14.41 15.10 1.37
C CYS A 241 -13.87 16.37 2.06
N GLY A 242 -14.37 17.56 1.70
CA GLY A 242 -14.02 18.82 2.35
C GLY A 242 -12.84 19.57 1.73
N TRP A 243 -12.29 19.11 0.62
CA TRP A 243 -11.33 19.91 -0.15
C TRP A 243 -12.06 21.08 -0.80
N ARG A 244 -11.37 22.21 -0.87
CA ARG A 244 -11.87 23.41 -1.54
C ARG A 244 -10.88 23.93 -2.54
N CYS A 245 -11.41 24.45 -3.62
CA CYS A 245 -10.61 25.01 -4.68
C CYS A 245 -10.07 26.36 -4.26
N TYR A 246 -8.79 26.61 -4.46
CA TYR A 246 -8.18 27.90 -4.14
C TYR A 246 -7.57 28.57 -5.37
N GLN A 247 -7.38 27.84 -6.46
CA GLN A 247 -6.79 28.38 -7.68
C GLN A 247 -7.21 27.59 -8.91
N TYR A 248 -7.52 28.31 -10.00
CA TYR A 248 -7.59 27.77 -11.35
C TYR A 248 -6.24 27.95 -12.06
N LEU A 249 -5.78 26.91 -12.73
CA LEU A 249 -4.48 26.85 -13.39
C LEU A 249 -4.67 26.48 -14.88
N PRO A 250 -4.64 27.47 -15.79
CA PRO A 250 -4.72 27.19 -17.23
C PRO A 250 -3.46 26.46 -17.69
N THR A 251 -3.65 25.52 -18.62
CA THR A 251 -2.60 24.73 -19.29
C THR A 251 -1.55 24.13 -18.35
N TYR A 252 -1.97 23.66 -17.18
CA TYR A 252 -1.07 23.22 -16.12
C TYR A 252 -0.71 21.73 -16.18
N LEU A 253 -1.64 20.88 -16.63
CA LEU A 253 -1.44 19.44 -16.68
C LEU A 253 -0.82 19.01 -18.01
N ASP A 254 -0.25 17.82 -18.02
CA ASP A 254 0.07 17.13 -19.26
C ASP A 254 -1.23 16.72 -19.98
N PRO A 255 -1.21 16.59 -21.31
CA PRO A 255 -2.35 16.07 -22.07
C PRO A 255 -2.78 14.68 -21.57
N ASP A 256 -4.09 14.54 -21.34
CA ASP A 256 -4.73 13.31 -20.87
C ASP A 256 -5.77 12.86 -21.91
N PRO A 257 -5.71 11.62 -22.42
CA PRO A 257 -6.70 11.13 -23.40
C PRO A 257 -8.13 11.08 -22.86
N HIS A 258 -8.33 11.09 -21.54
CA HIS A 258 -9.64 11.06 -20.92
C HIS A 258 -10.26 12.45 -20.73
N HIS A 259 -9.48 13.53 -20.81
CA HIS A 259 -9.95 14.88 -20.57
C HIS A 259 -9.40 15.85 -21.63
N ALA A 260 -10.30 16.47 -22.41
CA ALA A 260 -9.94 17.33 -23.53
C ALA A 260 -9.12 18.58 -23.15
N THR A 261 -9.21 19.04 -21.91
CA THR A 261 -8.44 20.19 -21.41
C THR A 261 -7.24 19.74 -20.60
N ASN A 262 -6.18 20.53 -20.62
CA ASN A 262 -5.03 20.40 -19.73
C ASN A 262 -5.07 21.41 -18.56
N HIS A 263 -6.24 21.95 -18.24
CA HIS A 263 -6.42 22.89 -17.15
C HIS A 263 -6.59 22.13 -15.82
N ALA A 264 -6.14 22.74 -14.72
CA ALA A 264 -6.30 22.18 -13.39
C ALA A 264 -7.01 23.13 -12.42
N TYR A 265 -7.65 22.53 -11.44
CA TYR A 265 -7.97 23.16 -10.17
C TYR A 265 -6.97 22.72 -9.12
N ALA A 266 -6.42 23.68 -8.38
CA ALA A 266 -5.66 23.44 -7.17
C ALA A 266 -6.64 23.40 -5.99
N LEU A 267 -6.67 22.26 -5.29
CA LEU A 267 -7.53 22.05 -4.14
C LEU A 267 -6.69 21.98 -2.86
N ILE A 268 -7.28 22.44 -1.76
CA ILE A 268 -6.69 22.44 -0.42
C ILE A 268 -7.68 21.92 0.61
N LEU A 269 -7.19 21.11 1.54
CA LEU A 269 -7.87 20.72 2.77
C LEU A 269 -7.08 21.26 3.95
N HIS A 270 -7.74 22.04 4.80
CA HIS A 270 -7.18 22.56 6.05
C HIS A 270 -7.38 21.54 7.17
N LEU A 271 -6.29 21.04 7.75
CA LEU A 271 -6.37 19.96 8.74
C LEU A 271 -7.04 20.39 10.04
N GLU A 272 -6.93 21.66 10.44
CA GLU A 272 -7.64 22.23 11.61
C GLU A 272 -9.18 22.15 11.50
N LYS A 273 -9.69 22.03 10.27
CA LYS A 273 -11.12 21.92 9.99
C LYS A 273 -11.61 20.47 10.06
N VAL A 274 -10.73 19.48 10.00
CA VAL A 274 -11.11 18.06 10.05
C VAL A 274 -11.52 17.71 11.47
N LYS A 275 -12.78 17.28 11.66
CA LYS A 275 -13.34 16.88 12.95
C LYS A 275 -13.42 15.36 13.10
N ASN A 276 -13.71 14.64 12.01
CA ASN A 276 -13.87 13.19 12.03
C ASN A 276 -13.36 12.55 10.73
N VAL A 277 -12.19 11.91 10.78
CA VAL A 277 -11.60 11.21 9.63
C VAL A 277 -12.49 10.05 9.16
N THR A 278 -13.10 9.30 10.07
CA THR A 278 -13.93 8.14 9.69
C THR A 278 -15.22 8.56 8.95
N GLY A 279 -15.73 9.76 9.26
CA GLY A 279 -16.87 10.38 8.59
C GLY A 279 -16.51 11.12 7.30
N LEU A 280 -15.21 11.30 6.99
CA LEU A 280 -14.75 12.03 5.82
C LEU A 280 -15.43 11.50 4.54
N CYS A 281 -15.85 12.41 3.66
CA CYS A 281 -16.57 12.13 2.42
C CYS A 281 -18.00 11.58 2.55
N ARG A 282 -18.51 11.38 3.77
CA ARG A 282 -19.84 10.80 4.02
C ARG A 282 -20.70 11.69 4.91
N ASP A 283 -20.10 12.27 5.92
CA ASP A 283 -20.72 13.17 6.87
C ASP A 283 -20.29 14.61 6.55
N THR A 284 -21.25 15.49 6.32
CA THR A 284 -21.00 16.92 6.06
C THR A 284 -20.36 17.62 7.27
N ASN A 285 -20.49 17.05 8.46
CA ASN A 285 -19.87 17.57 9.69
C ASN A 285 -18.46 17.00 9.95
N ALA A 286 -17.97 16.11 9.08
CA ALA A 286 -16.62 15.56 9.20
C ALA A 286 -15.53 16.62 9.01
N VAL A 287 -15.85 17.70 8.28
CA VAL A 287 -14.99 18.86 8.06
C VAL A 287 -15.83 20.12 8.31
N ASP A 288 -15.30 21.02 9.12
CA ASP A 288 -15.90 22.33 9.39
C ASP A 288 -15.63 23.28 8.22
N ILE A 289 -16.60 23.38 7.31
CA ILE A 289 -16.50 24.19 6.10
C ILE A 289 -17.22 25.51 6.35
N ASN A 290 -16.45 26.59 6.47
CA ASN A 290 -17.02 27.94 6.59
C ASN A 290 -17.67 28.33 5.24
N PRO A 291 -18.92 28.86 5.24
CA PRO A 291 -19.56 29.37 4.03
C PRO A 291 -18.71 30.37 3.22
N GLN A 292 -17.81 31.11 3.88
CA GLN A 292 -16.88 32.01 3.19
C GLN A 292 -15.81 31.28 2.38
N ASP A 293 -15.30 30.15 2.88
CA ASP A 293 -14.31 29.33 2.16
C ASP A 293 -14.96 28.66 0.95
N ASP A 294 -16.21 28.22 1.11
CA ASP A 294 -17.03 27.67 0.03
C ASP A 294 -17.28 28.72 -1.07
N ARG A 295 -17.66 29.94 -0.69
CA ARG A 295 -17.84 31.05 -1.65
C ARG A 295 -16.55 31.40 -2.38
N LYS A 296 -15.42 31.51 -1.67
CA LYS A 296 -14.10 31.76 -2.30
C LYS A 296 -13.74 30.63 -3.27
N SER A 297 -14.02 29.39 -2.91
CA SER A 297 -13.81 28.24 -3.80
C SER A 297 -14.60 28.36 -5.09
N ILE A 298 -15.87 28.74 -4.99
CA ILE A 298 -16.73 28.99 -6.14
C ILE A 298 -16.15 30.13 -6.99
N GLU A 299 -15.79 31.27 -6.39
CA GLU A 299 -15.27 32.44 -7.10
C GLU A 299 -13.94 32.16 -7.83
N ASN A 300 -13.04 31.39 -7.20
CA ASN A 300 -11.73 31.06 -7.77
C ASN A 300 -11.85 30.09 -8.94
N CYS A 301 -12.83 29.19 -8.91
CA CYS A 301 -12.83 28.01 -9.78
C CYS A 301 -14.00 27.94 -10.75
N HIS A 302 -15.02 28.81 -10.62
CA HIS A 302 -16.03 29.01 -11.67
C HIS A 302 -15.55 29.84 -12.87
N ARG A 303 -14.30 30.33 -12.87
CA ARG A 303 -13.75 31.15 -13.97
C ARG A 303 -13.42 30.38 -15.26
N VAL A 304 -13.74 29.09 -15.37
CA VAL A 304 -13.58 28.39 -16.66
C VAL A 304 -14.51 29.04 -17.69
N PRO A 305 -13.97 29.64 -18.77
CA PRO A 305 -14.79 30.22 -19.84
C PRO A 305 -15.80 29.19 -20.33
N ALA A 306 -17.07 29.58 -20.45
CA ALA A 306 -18.14 28.71 -20.93
C ALA A 306 -17.80 28.03 -22.28
N GLN A 307 -16.94 28.68 -23.08
CA GLN A 307 -16.44 28.22 -24.38
C GLN A 307 -15.55 26.97 -24.35
N LEU A 308 -15.11 26.50 -23.17
CA LEU A 308 -14.29 25.29 -23.03
C LEU A 308 -15.09 24.09 -22.48
N ARG A 309 -16.42 24.23 -22.33
CA ARG A 309 -17.32 23.18 -21.81
C ARG A 309 -18.06 22.40 -22.92
N GLU A 310 -17.86 22.78 -24.18
CA GLU A 310 -18.42 22.15 -25.39
C GLU A 310 -17.30 21.48 -26.20
#